data_AF-A0A4U9CYX7-F1
#
_entry.id   AF-A0A4U9CYX7-F1
#
_cell.length_a   1.000
_cell.length_b   1.000
_cell.length_c   1.000
_cell.angle_alpha   90.00
_cell.angle_beta   90.00
_cell.angle_gamma   90.00
#
_symmetry.space_group_name_H-M   'P 1'
#
loop_
_entity.id
_entity.type
_entity.pdbx_description
1 polymer ?
#
loop_
_entity_poly.entity_id
_entity_poly.type
_entity_poly.pdbx_seq_one_letter_code
_entity_poly.pdbx_strand_id
1 'polypeptide(L)'
;MKWTPSLSSTKGRSWCLTAACGATPATASGPIKKPRPWRGTPAHRPRPPRNCLITGSLDSPTGIERLAGYKEALAQHDIALNDALIVKGKWTPETGAAGVETLRQRGVSYSALVASNDDMAIGAMKQLHLHGVKVPEQVSVIGFDDIVLAPYMIPALSSVKIPVTEMIKESINRLIFMLDGGDLKFQQTFPGELIERDSLTAGPGV
;
A
#
# COMPACT_ATOMS: atom_id res chain seq x y z
N MET A 1 12.07 7.88 -10.49
CA MET A 1 12.79 6.76 -9.85
C MET A 1 12.23 5.45 -10.39
N LYS A 2 13.03 4.41 -10.60
CA LYS A 2 12.53 3.05 -10.92
C LYS A 2 12.69 2.18 -9.69
N TRP A 3 11.60 1.53 -9.32
CA TRP A 3 11.40 0.82 -8.06
C TRP A 3 11.55 -0.68 -8.33
N THR A 4 12.31 -1.42 -7.51
CA THR A 4 12.46 -2.88 -7.63
C THR A 4 12.56 -3.51 -6.24
N PRO A 5 11.70 -4.47 -5.88
CA PRO A 5 11.73 -5.09 -4.55
C PRO A 5 12.66 -6.30 -4.49
N SER A 6 13.28 -6.50 -3.33
CA SER A 6 13.94 -7.75 -2.95
C SER A 6 13.00 -8.59 -2.09
N LEU A 7 12.66 -9.80 -2.56
CA LEU A 7 11.81 -10.75 -1.84
C LEU A 7 12.64 -11.55 -0.81
N SER A 8 12.38 -11.37 0.48
CA SER A 8 12.72 -12.38 1.50
C SER A 8 11.53 -13.32 1.69
N SER A 9 11.79 -14.62 1.65
CA SER A 9 10.77 -15.67 1.56
C SER A 9 9.87 -15.75 2.81
N THR A 10 8.56 -15.64 2.62
CA THR A 10 7.57 -16.38 3.41
C THR A 10 6.29 -16.55 2.58
N LYS A 11 6.06 -17.79 2.15
CA LYS A 11 4.87 -18.17 1.38
C LYS A 11 3.62 -17.99 2.26
N GLY A 12 2.68 -17.14 1.83
CA GLY A 12 1.29 -17.19 2.31
C GLY A 12 0.59 -15.87 2.65
N ARG A 13 1.26 -14.71 2.71
CA ARG A 13 0.65 -13.47 3.23
C ARG A 13 1.13 -12.20 2.50
N SER A 14 0.98 -12.15 1.16
CA SER A 14 1.65 -11.16 0.30
C SER A 14 0.70 -10.34 -0.59
N TRP A 15 -0.49 -9.96 -0.13
CA TRP A 15 -1.40 -9.17 -0.98
C TRP A 15 -1.34 -7.66 -0.69
N CYS A 16 -1.24 -7.23 0.58
CA CYS A 16 -1.06 -5.81 0.91
C CYS A 16 0.35 -5.29 0.59
N LEU A 17 1.37 -6.15 0.70
CA LEU A 17 2.75 -5.80 0.31
C LEU A 17 2.80 -5.42 -1.15
N THR A 18 2.32 -6.26 -2.07
CA THR A 18 2.42 -5.94 -3.50
C THR A 18 1.62 -4.68 -3.85
N ALA A 19 0.43 -4.46 -3.26
CA ALA A 19 -0.39 -3.24 -3.39
C ALA A 19 0.37 -1.92 -3.12
N ALA A 20 1.38 -1.97 -2.26
CA ALA A 20 2.23 -0.84 -1.90
C ALA A 20 3.60 -0.82 -2.62
N CYS A 21 3.94 -1.90 -3.33
CA CYS A 21 5.31 -2.26 -3.70
C CYS A 21 5.45 -2.76 -5.15
N GLY A 22 5.09 -1.96 -6.17
CA GLY A 22 5.12 -2.35 -7.60
C GLY A 22 6.28 -3.25 -8.07
N ALA A 23 6.06 -4.57 -8.16
CA ALA A 23 7.06 -5.57 -8.51
C ALA A 23 6.86 -6.20 -9.91
N THR A 24 7.64 -5.84 -10.93
CA THR A 24 7.76 -6.68 -12.14
C THR A 24 8.45 -8.02 -11.83
N PRO A 25 8.00 -9.17 -12.39
CA PRO A 25 8.67 -10.45 -12.18
C PRO A 25 9.92 -10.57 -13.08
N ALA A 26 11.06 -10.89 -12.48
CA ALA A 26 12.20 -11.44 -13.21
C ALA A 26 11.97 -12.92 -13.50
N THR A 27 12.29 -13.29 -14.74
CA THR A 27 12.19 -14.61 -15.37
C THR A 27 12.67 -15.77 -14.50
N ALA A 28 11.78 -16.73 -14.22
CA ALA A 28 12.14 -18.08 -13.82
C ALA A 28 11.40 -19.07 -14.73
N SER A 29 12.06 -19.47 -15.81
CA SER A 29 11.66 -20.57 -16.68
C SER A 29 11.80 -21.90 -15.94
N GLY A 30 10.69 -22.42 -15.43
CA GLY A 30 10.57 -23.78 -14.91
C GLY A 30 9.15 -24.28 -15.15
N PRO A 31 8.93 -25.58 -15.44
CA PRO A 31 7.63 -26.07 -15.86
C PRO A 31 6.61 -25.91 -14.73
N ILE A 32 5.62 -25.03 -14.95
CA ILE A 32 4.47 -24.84 -14.08
C ILE A 32 3.64 -26.12 -14.15
N LYS A 33 3.66 -26.93 -13.08
CA LYS A 33 2.73 -28.06 -12.93
C LYS A 33 1.31 -27.49 -12.85
N LYS A 34 0.48 -27.76 -13.87
CA LYS A 34 -0.95 -27.38 -13.86
C LYS A 34 -1.62 -27.98 -12.60
N PRO A 35 -2.32 -27.19 -11.78
CA PRO A 35 -3.05 -27.74 -10.64
C PRO A 35 -4.18 -28.66 -11.16
N ARG A 36 -4.38 -29.78 -10.47
CA ARG A 36 -5.43 -30.76 -10.80
C ARG A 36 -6.82 -30.09 -10.69
N PRO A 37 -7.79 -30.45 -11.54
CA PRO A 37 -9.14 -29.91 -11.42
C PRO A 37 -9.76 -30.38 -10.10
N TRP A 38 -10.14 -29.44 -9.24
CA TRP A 38 -10.81 -29.70 -7.98
C TRP A 38 -12.26 -30.13 -8.26
N ARG A 39 -12.59 -31.41 -8.01
CA ARG A 39 -13.98 -31.89 -7.95
C ARG A 39 -14.44 -31.81 -6.50
N GLY A 40 -15.26 -30.83 -6.18
CA GLY A 40 -15.89 -30.62 -4.89
C GLY A 40 -17.02 -29.59 -5.02
N THR A 41 -18.06 -29.74 -4.20
CA THR A 41 -19.36 -29.03 -4.16
C THR A 41 -19.28 -27.49 -4.22
N PRO A 42 -20.37 -26.77 -4.56
CA PRO A 42 -20.38 -25.31 -4.71
C PRO A 42 -20.27 -24.61 -3.35
N ALA A 43 -19.08 -24.66 -2.75
CA ALA A 43 -18.70 -23.84 -1.61
C ALA A 43 -18.36 -22.43 -2.12
N HIS A 44 -18.83 -21.43 -1.37
CA HIS A 44 -18.63 -20.00 -1.58
C HIS A 44 -17.29 -19.66 -2.26
N ARG A 45 -17.30 -19.26 -3.53
CA ARG A 45 -16.09 -18.73 -4.18
C ARG A 45 -15.63 -17.51 -3.36
N PRO A 46 -14.39 -17.46 -2.85
CA PRO A 46 -13.89 -16.29 -2.15
C PRO A 46 -14.00 -15.07 -3.08
N ARG A 47 -14.60 -13.99 -2.58
CA ARG A 47 -14.71 -12.75 -3.35
C ARG A 47 -13.31 -12.14 -3.49
N PRO A 48 -12.95 -11.60 -4.67
CA PRO A 48 -11.66 -10.95 -4.84
C PRO A 48 -11.53 -9.77 -3.86
N PRO A 49 -10.31 -9.50 -3.36
CA PRO A 49 -10.07 -8.36 -2.47
C PRO A 49 -10.46 -7.05 -3.15
N ARG A 50 -11.17 -6.19 -2.40
CA ARG A 50 -11.62 -4.88 -2.88
C ARG A 50 -10.93 -3.80 -2.08
N ASN A 51 -9.82 -3.31 -2.61
CA ASN A 51 -8.97 -2.34 -1.93
C ASN A 51 -9.30 -0.96 -2.50
N CYS A 52 -9.62 0.01 -1.65
CA CYS A 52 -9.73 1.40 -2.06
C CYS A 52 -8.42 2.15 -1.79
N LEU A 53 -8.21 3.23 -2.54
CA LEU A 53 -7.06 4.11 -2.40
C LEU A 53 -7.54 5.55 -2.17
N ILE A 54 -7.05 6.16 -1.09
CA ILE A 54 -7.05 7.62 -0.95
C ILE A 54 -5.66 8.10 -1.41
N THR A 55 -5.62 8.78 -2.55
CA THR A 55 -4.37 9.29 -3.13
C THR A 55 -3.81 10.42 -2.28
N GLY A 56 -2.52 10.71 -2.44
CA GLY A 56 -1.98 12.01 -2.08
C GLY A 56 -2.41 13.10 -3.05
N SER A 57 -1.82 14.29 -2.92
CA SER A 57 -1.98 15.32 -3.95
C SER A 57 -1.45 14.82 -5.29
N LEU A 58 -2.29 14.86 -6.33
CA LEU A 58 -1.90 14.50 -7.69
C LEU A 58 -1.09 15.59 -8.39
N ASP A 59 -0.88 16.73 -7.71
CA ASP A 59 0.01 17.80 -8.16
C ASP A 59 1.46 17.56 -7.69
N SER A 60 1.71 16.51 -6.87
CA SER A 60 3.06 16.17 -6.40
C SER A 60 3.55 14.84 -7.00
N PRO A 61 4.84 14.73 -7.37
CA PRO A 61 5.42 13.50 -7.93
C PRO A 61 5.14 12.26 -7.07
N THR A 62 5.30 12.37 -5.74
CA THR A 62 5.04 11.27 -4.80
C THR A 62 3.60 10.77 -4.84
N GLY A 63 2.61 11.65 -5.03
CA GLY A 63 1.21 11.26 -5.12
C GLY A 63 0.91 10.49 -6.40
N ILE A 64 1.49 10.94 -7.52
CA ILE A 64 1.41 10.26 -8.82
C ILE A 64 2.08 8.89 -8.75
N GLU A 65 3.28 8.81 -8.16
CA GLU A 65 4.05 7.57 -8.03
C GLU A 65 3.34 6.56 -7.12
N ARG A 66 2.80 6.97 -5.96
CA ARG A 66 2.02 6.08 -5.08
C ARG A 66 0.75 5.55 -5.76
N LEU A 67 0.04 6.38 -6.54
CA LEU A 67 -1.10 5.93 -7.34
C LEU A 67 -0.68 4.93 -8.43
N ALA A 68 0.44 5.18 -9.10
CA ALA A 68 0.97 4.26 -10.11
C ALA A 68 1.33 2.90 -9.48
N GLY A 69 2.00 2.89 -8.33
CA GLY A 69 2.35 1.67 -7.60
C GLY A 69 1.11 0.85 -7.20
N TYR A 70 0.06 1.50 -6.70
CA TYR A 70 -1.22 0.85 -6.42
C TYR A 70 -1.82 0.18 -7.67
N LYS A 71 -1.86 0.87 -8.81
CA LYS A 71 -2.38 0.32 -10.07
C LYS A 71 -1.55 -0.86 -10.56
N GLU A 72 -0.23 -0.73 -10.52
CA GLU A 72 0.71 -1.76 -10.95
C GLU A 72 0.53 -3.03 -10.11
N ALA A 73 0.34 -2.86 -8.82
CA ALA A 73 0.15 -3.97 -7.91
C ALA A 73 -1.17 -4.71 -8.08
N LEU A 74 -2.27 -4.00 -8.36
CA LEU A 74 -3.53 -4.63 -8.73
C LEU A 74 -3.35 -5.49 -10.00
N ALA A 75 -2.65 -4.95 -11.00
CA ALA A 75 -2.37 -5.66 -12.25
C ALA A 75 -1.50 -6.92 -12.02
N GLN A 76 -0.49 -6.85 -11.14
CA GLN A 76 0.38 -7.99 -10.80
C GLN A 76 -0.37 -9.16 -10.13
N HIS A 77 -1.53 -8.88 -9.56
CA HIS A 77 -2.36 -9.84 -8.84
C HIS A 77 -3.68 -10.16 -9.56
N ASP A 78 -3.79 -9.78 -10.84
CA ASP A 78 -4.99 -9.97 -11.66
C ASP A 78 -6.27 -9.39 -11.02
N ILE A 79 -6.14 -8.33 -10.21
CA ILE A 79 -7.28 -7.60 -9.66
C ILE A 79 -7.68 -6.50 -10.65
N ALA A 80 -8.94 -6.51 -11.07
CA ALA A 80 -9.48 -5.47 -11.92
C ALA A 80 -9.44 -4.10 -11.22
N LEU A 81 -8.87 -3.11 -11.91
CA LEU A 81 -8.91 -1.72 -11.47
C LEU A 81 -10.36 -1.22 -11.46
N ASN A 82 -10.75 -0.57 -10.37
CA ASN A 82 -12.05 0.10 -10.25
C ASN A 82 -11.84 1.55 -9.82
N ASP A 83 -11.99 2.49 -10.75
CA ASP A 83 -11.79 3.92 -10.49
C ASP A 83 -12.75 4.48 -9.43
N ALA A 84 -13.91 3.86 -9.21
CA ALA A 84 -14.84 4.26 -8.16
C ALA A 84 -14.27 4.03 -6.75
N LEU A 85 -13.27 3.14 -6.60
CA LEU A 85 -12.53 2.88 -5.36
C LEU A 85 -11.31 3.82 -5.17
N ILE A 86 -11.07 4.75 -6.10
CA ILE A 86 -9.99 5.72 -6.00
C ILE A 86 -10.58 7.09 -5.65
N VAL A 87 -10.07 7.70 -4.58
CA VAL A 87 -10.46 9.03 -4.14
C VAL A 87 -9.22 9.91 -3.99
N LYS A 88 -9.35 11.17 -4.41
CA LYS A 88 -8.26 12.14 -4.31
C LYS A 88 -8.14 12.67 -2.89
N GLY A 89 -6.92 12.64 -2.33
CA GLY A 89 -6.57 13.29 -1.07
C GLY A 89 -5.53 14.41 -1.26
N LYS A 90 -5.14 15.08 -0.17
CA LYS A 90 -4.14 16.17 -0.18
C LYS A 90 -3.19 16.13 1.02
N TRP A 91 -2.83 14.94 1.48
CA TRP A 91 -1.86 14.72 2.57
C TRP A 91 -2.32 15.13 3.98
N THR A 92 -3.62 15.43 4.16
CA THR A 92 -4.15 15.89 5.45
C THR A 92 -5.19 14.93 6.02
N PRO A 93 -5.35 14.83 7.35
CA PRO A 93 -6.36 13.98 7.97
C PRO A 93 -7.78 14.29 7.47
N GLU A 94 -8.11 15.56 7.26
CA GLU A 94 -9.42 15.99 6.76
C GLU A 94 -9.72 15.38 5.39
N THR A 95 -8.72 15.29 4.50
CA THR A 95 -8.90 14.66 3.19
C THR A 95 -9.01 13.14 3.27
N GLY A 96 -8.39 12.51 4.26
CA GLY A 96 -8.62 11.10 4.59
C GLY A 96 -10.05 10.82 5.01
N ALA A 97 -10.58 11.62 5.94
CA ALA A 97 -11.96 11.52 6.40
C ALA A 97 -12.97 11.79 5.26
N ALA A 98 -12.76 12.86 4.48
CA ALA A 98 -13.59 13.17 3.32
C ALA A 98 -13.54 12.06 2.25
N GLY A 99 -12.41 11.35 2.14
CA GLY A 99 -12.26 10.21 1.24
C GLY A 99 -13.18 9.05 1.60
N VAL A 100 -13.28 8.71 2.89
CA VAL A 100 -14.21 7.70 3.41
C VAL A 100 -15.65 8.09 3.11
N GLU A 101 -16.01 9.36 3.34
CA GLU A 101 -17.35 9.84 3.06
C GLU A 101 -17.69 9.78 1.56
N THR A 102 -16.74 10.13 0.69
CA THR A 102 -16.89 10.01 -0.76
C THR A 102 -17.13 8.56 -1.19
N LEU A 103 -16.35 7.61 -0.66
CA LEU A 103 -16.54 6.18 -0.95
C LEU A 103 -17.93 5.69 -0.48
N ARG A 104 -18.36 6.13 0.71
CA ARG A 104 -19.67 5.81 1.26
C ARG A 104 -20.80 6.35 0.37
N GLN A 105 -20.72 7.61 -0.06
CA GLN A 105 -21.72 8.24 -0.94
C GLN A 105 -21.80 7.56 -2.31
N ARG A 106 -20.68 7.06 -2.84
CA ARG A 106 -20.65 6.24 -4.07
C ARG A 106 -21.30 4.86 -3.90
N GLY A 107 -21.59 4.43 -2.67
CA GLY A 107 -22.14 3.10 -2.39
C GLY A 107 -21.20 1.95 -2.73
N VAL A 108 -19.88 2.21 -2.83
CA VAL A 108 -18.90 1.18 -3.14
C VAL A 108 -18.47 0.43 -1.87
N SER A 109 -18.31 -0.88 -1.99
CA SER A 109 -17.83 -1.72 -0.88
C SER A 109 -16.35 -2.06 -1.04
N TYR A 110 -15.60 -1.98 0.06
CA TYR A 110 -14.19 -2.29 0.13
C TYR A 110 -13.87 -3.02 1.44
N SER A 111 -12.84 -3.87 1.42
CA SER A 111 -12.34 -4.64 2.58
C SER A 111 -11.02 -4.08 3.12
N ALA A 112 -10.34 -3.24 2.34
CA ALA A 112 -9.13 -2.57 2.75
C ALA A 112 -9.10 -1.14 2.20
N LEU A 113 -8.55 -0.22 2.98
CA LEU A 113 -8.30 1.16 2.62
C LEU A 113 -6.81 1.43 2.71
N VAL A 114 -6.22 1.82 1.59
CA VAL A 114 -4.85 2.31 1.53
C VAL A 114 -4.92 3.84 1.46
N ALA A 115 -4.31 4.52 2.42
CA ALA A 115 -4.12 5.95 2.36
C ALA A 115 -2.67 6.23 1.96
N SER A 116 -2.48 7.24 1.11
CA SER A 116 -1.13 7.54 0.61
C SER A 116 -0.20 8.12 1.68
N ASN A 117 -0.67 8.47 2.88
CA ASN A 117 0.17 8.75 4.05
C ASN A 117 -0.59 8.43 5.35
N ASP A 118 0.14 8.42 6.47
CA ASP A 118 -0.42 8.11 7.79
C ASP A 118 -1.43 9.14 8.28
N ASP A 119 -1.23 10.43 7.99
CA ASP A 119 -2.18 11.48 8.40
C ASP A 119 -3.57 11.26 7.79
N MET A 120 -3.63 10.97 6.48
CA MET A 120 -4.87 10.60 5.81
C MET A 120 -5.42 9.27 6.33
N ALA A 121 -4.57 8.29 6.65
CA ALA A 121 -5.00 7.02 7.24
C ALA A 121 -5.69 7.24 8.59
N ILE A 122 -5.13 8.08 9.45
CA ILE A 122 -5.68 8.44 10.76
C ILE A 122 -7.03 9.16 10.59
N GLY A 123 -7.12 10.11 9.66
CA GLY A 123 -8.39 10.77 9.33
C GLY A 123 -9.44 9.80 8.82
N ALA A 124 -9.06 8.85 7.97
CA ALA A 124 -9.94 7.80 7.47
C ALA A 124 -10.41 6.87 8.61
N MET A 125 -9.52 6.43 9.50
CA MET A 125 -9.87 5.60 10.66
C MET A 125 -10.86 6.31 11.58
N LYS A 126 -10.66 7.61 11.84
CA LYS A 126 -11.61 8.42 12.60
C LYS A 126 -12.99 8.43 11.95
N GLN A 127 -13.07 8.64 10.63
CA GLN A 127 -14.35 8.66 9.93
C GLN A 127 -15.03 7.28 9.89
N LEU A 128 -14.25 6.21 9.69
CA LEU A 128 -14.76 4.84 9.76
C LEU A 128 -15.36 4.55 11.14
N HIS A 129 -14.67 4.94 12.21
CA HIS A 129 -15.16 4.82 13.58
C HIS A 129 -16.48 5.57 13.79
N LEU A 130 -16.59 6.81 13.31
CA LEU A 130 -17.84 7.59 13.38
C LEU A 130 -19.00 6.94 12.63
N HIS A 131 -18.71 6.17 11.58
CA HIS A 131 -19.70 5.36 10.84
C HIS A 131 -19.97 3.99 11.48
N GLY A 132 -19.37 3.68 12.64
CA GLY A 132 -19.49 2.38 13.30
C GLY A 132 -18.81 1.23 12.54
N VAL A 133 -17.90 1.54 11.60
CA VAL A 133 -17.13 0.55 10.86
C VAL A 133 -15.90 0.17 11.67
N LYS A 134 -15.78 -1.11 12.00
CA LYS A 134 -14.67 -1.63 12.80
C LYS A 134 -13.40 -1.85 11.96
N VAL A 135 -12.30 -1.34 12.48
CA VAL A 135 -10.95 -1.56 11.96
C VAL A 135 -10.22 -2.44 12.99
N PRO A 136 -9.62 -3.57 12.60
CA PRO A 136 -9.46 -4.08 11.22
C PRO A 136 -10.59 -5.00 10.74
N GLU A 137 -11.58 -5.34 11.57
CA GLU A 137 -12.47 -6.50 11.36
C GLU A 137 -13.37 -6.38 10.14
N GLN A 138 -13.81 -5.17 9.79
CA GLN A 138 -14.60 -4.91 8.59
C GLN A 138 -13.77 -4.29 7.47
N VAL A 139 -12.85 -3.40 7.84
CA VAL A 139 -11.95 -2.72 6.90
C VAL A 139 -10.56 -2.67 7.50
N SER A 140 -9.58 -3.26 6.82
CA SER A 140 -8.16 -3.01 7.12
C SER A 140 -7.75 -1.63 6.64
N VAL A 141 -6.88 -0.95 7.39
CA VAL A 141 -6.33 0.36 7.01
C VAL A 141 -4.82 0.32 7.01
N ILE A 142 -4.21 0.81 5.92
CA ILE A 142 -2.77 0.95 5.77
C ILE A 142 -2.45 2.41 5.41
N GLY A 143 -1.46 2.98 6.08
CA GLY A 143 -0.88 4.27 5.75
C GLY A 143 0.49 4.16 5.07
N PHE A 144 1.21 5.27 5.10
CA PHE A 144 2.55 5.40 4.54
C PHE A 144 3.30 6.44 5.40
N ASP A 145 4.60 6.24 5.59
CA ASP A 145 5.58 7.10 6.29
C ASP A 145 6.03 6.56 7.67
N ASP A 146 5.27 5.66 8.29
CA ASP A 146 5.53 5.09 9.63
C ASP A 146 5.80 6.17 10.70
N ILE A 147 4.86 7.11 10.83
CA ILE A 147 5.00 8.23 11.76
C ILE A 147 5.03 7.75 13.22
N VAL A 148 5.63 8.56 14.09
CA VAL A 148 5.80 8.25 15.52
C VAL A 148 4.47 7.91 16.21
N LEU A 149 3.36 8.50 15.77
CA LEU A 149 2.03 8.26 16.33
C LEU A 149 1.40 6.94 15.90
N ALA A 150 1.83 6.32 14.80
CA ALA A 150 1.22 5.11 14.24
C ALA A 150 1.05 3.97 15.28
N PRO A 151 2.05 3.60 16.10
CA PRO A 151 1.88 2.55 17.12
C PRO A 151 0.97 2.93 18.30
N TYR A 152 0.64 4.21 18.49
CA TYR A 152 -0.19 4.69 19.60
C TYR A 152 -1.65 4.95 19.21
N MET A 153 -1.99 4.75 17.93
CA MET A 153 -3.37 4.78 17.47
C MET A 153 -4.17 3.60 18.03
N ILE A 154 -5.49 3.72 18.06
CA ILE A 154 -6.39 2.62 18.44
C ILE A 154 -7.36 2.37 17.27
N PRO A 155 -7.22 1.25 16.54
CA PRO A 155 -6.10 0.29 16.57
C PRO A 155 -4.75 0.90 16.11
N ALA A 156 -3.62 0.28 16.45
CA ALA A 156 -2.31 0.72 16.00
C ALA A 156 -2.21 0.64 14.47
N LEU A 157 -1.73 1.72 13.82
CA LEU A 157 -1.75 1.88 12.37
C LEU A 157 -0.60 1.13 11.69
N SER A 158 -0.93 0.20 10.80
CA SER A 158 0.01 -0.40 9.86
C SER A 158 0.43 0.61 8.81
N SER A 159 1.73 0.70 8.53
CA SER A 159 2.27 1.73 7.63
C SER A 159 3.49 1.24 6.86
N VAL A 160 3.68 1.77 5.66
CA VAL A 160 4.90 1.55 4.89
C VAL A 160 5.96 2.53 5.35
N LYS A 161 7.02 2.00 5.96
CA LYS A 161 8.21 2.73 6.38
C LYS A 161 9.18 2.89 5.22
N ILE A 162 9.61 4.12 4.98
CA ILE A 162 10.70 4.44 4.06
C ILE A 162 11.95 4.77 4.88
N PRO A 163 13.14 4.26 4.52
CA PRO A 163 14.37 4.51 5.25
C PRO A 163 14.94 5.92 4.95
N VAL A 164 14.22 6.95 5.40
CA VAL A 164 14.53 8.37 5.12
C VAL A 164 15.91 8.75 5.68
N THR A 165 16.29 8.20 6.84
CA THR A 165 17.61 8.43 7.43
C THR A 165 18.74 7.97 6.51
N GLU A 166 18.60 6.79 5.93
CA GLU A 166 19.55 6.20 4.99
C GLU A 166 19.57 6.98 3.68
N MET A 167 18.41 7.43 3.21
CA MET A 167 18.29 8.31 2.03
C MET A 167 19.03 9.64 2.24
N ILE A 168 18.90 10.26 3.40
CA ILE A 168 19.59 11.51 3.73
C ILE A 168 21.10 11.29 3.80
N LYS A 169 21.55 10.25 4.50
CA LYS A 169 22.98 9.90 4.60
C LYS A 169 23.60 9.70 3.22
N GLU A 170 22.93 8.92 2.38
CA GLU A 170 23.39 8.68 1.01
C GLU A 170 23.43 9.98 0.19
N SER A 171 22.41 10.84 0.34
CA SER A 171 22.37 12.14 -0.35
C SER A 171 23.54 13.05 0.06
N ILE A 172 23.87 13.10 1.35
CA ILE A 172 25.00 13.88 1.87
C ILE A 172 26.33 13.29 1.37
N ASN A 173 26.51 11.97 1.47
CA ASN A 173 27.71 11.29 1.00
C ASN A 173 27.97 11.55 -0.49
N ARG A 174 26.91 11.56 -1.31
CA ARG A 174 26.99 11.90 -2.73
C ARG A 174 27.41 13.34 -2.96
N LEU A 175 26.84 14.28 -2.22
CA LEU A 175 27.21 15.69 -2.32
C LEU A 175 28.69 15.89 -2.00
N ILE A 176 29.20 15.25 -0.95
CA ILE A 176 30.62 15.29 -0.59
C ILE A 176 31.47 14.68 -1.71
N PHE A 177 31.09 13.52 -2.23
CA PHE A 177 31.81 12.86 -3.34
C PHE A 177 31.91 13.75 -4.59
N MET A 178 30.86 14.53 -4.89
CA MET A 178 30.88 15.49 -6.00
C MET A 178 31.83 16.66 -5.75
N LEU A 179 31.88 17.17 -4.51
CA LEU A 179 32.80 18.26 -4.14
C LEU A 179 34.27 17.82 -4.27
N ASP A 180 34.55 16.53 -4.06
CA ASP A 180 35.88 15.93 -4.23
C ASP A 180 36.22 15.59 -5.70
N GLY A 181 35.38 16.01 -6.66
CA GLY A 181 35.61 15.81 -8.10
C GLY A 181 35.15 14.46 -8.64
N GLY A 182 34.35 13.71 -7.88
CA GLY A 182 33.77 12.45 -8.30
C GLY A 182 32.53 12.62 -9.20
N ASP A 183 32.39 11.75 -10.20
CA ASP A 183 31.21 11.71 -11.08
C ASP A 183 30.00 11.01 -10.44
N LEU A 184 28.83 11.65 -10.51
CA LEU A 184 27.58 11.02 -10.08
C LEU A 184 27.23 9.81 -10.94
N LYS A 185 27.20 8.63 -10.30
CA LYS A 185 26.58 7.42 -10.87
C LYS A 185 25.22 7.16 -10.21
N PHE A 186 24.21 6.89 -11.04
CA PHE A 186 22.95 6.27 -10.60
C PHE A 186 23.30 4.82 -10.18
N GLN A 187 22.97 4.28 -9.01
CA GLN A 187 21.65 3.93 -8.49
C GLN A 187 21.79 3.48 -7.03
N GLN A 188 20.88 3.91 -6.16
CA GLN A 188 20.49 3.09 -5.00
C GLN A 188 18.98 3.19 -4.87
N THR A 189 18.30 2.05 -4.91
CA THR A 189 16.89 1.95 -4.54
C THR A 189 16.82 1.76 -3.03
N PHE A 190 15.88 2.46 -2.41
CA PHE A 190 15.59 2.32 -0.99
C PHE A 190 14.30 1.52 -0.85
N PRO A 191 14.37 0.23 -0.49
CA PRO A 191 13.16 -0.56 -0.31
C PRO A 191 12.38 -0.01 0.87
N GLY A 192 11.06 0.12 0.69
CA GLY A 192 10.14 0.33 1.80
C GLY A 192 9.84 -0.98 2.51
N GLU A 193 9.49 -0.88 3.78
CA GLU A 193 9.08 -2.01 4.61
C GLU A 193 7.66 -1.79 5.12
N LEU A 194 6.78 -2.79 4.99
CA LEU A 194 5.47 -2.73 5.64
C LEU A 194 5.63 -3.08 7.11
N ILE A 195 5.34 -2.13 7.99
CA ILE A 195 5.23 -2.36 9.42
C ILE A 195 3.79 -2.74 9.72
N GLU A 196 3.56 -4.04 9.92
CA GLU A 196 2.25 -4.59 10.26
C GLU A 196 1.90 -4.32 11.73
N ARG A 197 0.69 -3.81 11.97
CA ARG A 197 0.10 -3.50 13.28
C ARG A 197 -1.39 -3.86 13.28
N ASP A 198 -2.09 -3.49 14.35
CA ASP A 198 -3.48 -3.89 14.62
C ASP A 198 -4.51 -3.43 13.59
N SER A 199 -4.23 -2.39 12.79
CA SER A 199 -5.16 -1.90 11.76
C SER A 199 -5.23 -2.78 10.52
N LEU A 200 -4.45 -3.86 10.44
CA LEU A 200 -4.39 -4.78 9.32
C LEU A 200 -4.77 -6.19 9.74
N THR A 201 -5.61 -6.85 8.95
CA THR A 201 -5.94 -8.27 9.13
C THR A 201 -5.90 -9.02 7.80
N ALA A 202 -5.94 -10.34 7.87
CA ALA A 202 -6.02 -11.20 6.69
C ALA A 202 -7.30 -10.89 5.90
N GLY A 203 -7.17 -10.84 4.57
CA GLY A 203 -8.32 -10.61 3.70
C GLY A 203 -9.36 -11.73 3.82
N PRO A 204 -10.64 -11.45 3.52
CA PRO A 204 -11.70 -12.46 3.54
C PRO A 204 -11.45 -13.50 2.44
N GLY A 205 -10.84 -14.64 2.79
CA GLY A 205 -10.63 -15.77 1.89
C GLY A 205 -9.22 -16.37 1.84
N VAL A 206 -8.37 -16.10 2.84
CA VAL A 206 -7.08 -16.80 3.03
C VAL A 206 -7.22 -17.89 4.09
#